data_AF-A0A3S8WM77-F1
#
_entry.id   AF-A0A3S8WM77-F1
#
_cell.length_a   1.000
_cell.length_b   1.000
_cell.length_c   1.000
_cell.angle_alpha   90.00
_cell.angle_beta   90.00
_cell.angle_gamma   90.00
#
_symmetry.space_group_name_H-M   'P 1'
#
loop_
_entity.id
_entity.type
_entity.pdbx_description
1 polymer ?
#
loop_
_entity_poly.entity_id
_entity_poly.type
_entity_poly.pdbx_seq_one_letter_code
_entity_poly.pdbx_strand_id
1 'polypeptide(L)'
;MTVTTAAAGPPMPDFRGRGLVHVFSTLDYRTRVDVHDVSGYHRTVLWPLNWKVCSQSPAAGRQLNGQAVTIGVVKKSERCPGK
;
A
#
# COMPACT_ATOMS: atom_id res chain seq x y z
N MET A 1 13.29 -29.67 20.09
CA MET A 1 13.31 -28.38 19.36
C MET A 1 11.88 -28.04 19.00
N THR A 2 11.24 -27.16 19.76
CA THR A 2 9.89 -26.66 19.45
C THR A 2 10.03 -25.55 18.42
N VAL A 3 9.50 -25.77 17.21
CA VAL A 3 9.39 -24.70 16.22
C VAL A 3 8.17 -23.88 16.62
N THR A 4 8.40 -22.70 17.20
CA THR A 4 7.33 -21.73 17.39
C THR A 4 6.89 -21.24 16.01
N THR A 5 5.74 -21.69 15.53
CA THR A 5 5.13 -21.15 14.33
C THR A 5 4.86 -19.67 14.58
N ALA A 6 5.48 -18.79 13.80
CA ALA A 6 5.19 -17.36 13.90
C ALA A 6 3.69 -17.15 13.66
N ALA A 7 3.03 -16.42 14.56
CA ALA A 7 1.63 -16.05 14.36
C ALA A 7 1.49 -15.29 13.03
N ALA A 8 0.49 -15.64 12.23
CA ALA A 8 0.19 -14.90 11.01
C ALA A 8 -0.06 -13.43 11.35
N GLY A 9 0.52 -12.52 10.56
CA GLY A 9 0.35 -11.09 10.83
C GLY A 9 -1.04 -10.59 10.46
N PRO A 10 -1.34 -9.31 10.75
CA PRO A 10 -2.68 -8.76 10.55
C PRO A 10 -3.10 -8.82 9.07
N PRO A 11 -4.41 -8.85 8.79
CA PRO A 11 -4.90 -8.77 7.42
C PRO A 11 -4.61 -7.39 6.83
N MET A 12 -4.29 -7.36 5.54
CA MET A 12 -4.03 -6.16 4.77
C MET A 12 -5.30 -5.28 4.70
N PRO A 13 -5.26 -4.02 5.15
CA PRO A 13 -6.39 -3.10 5.03
C PRO A 13 -6.74 -2.78 3.57
N ASP A 14 -7.97 -2.33 3.31
CA ASP A 14 -8.34 -1.78 1.99
C ASP A 14 -8.00 -0.28 1.93
N PHE A 15 -6.97 0.04 1.17
CA PHE A 15 -6.51 1.41 0.97
C PHE A 15 -7.03 2.04 -0.32
N ARG A 16 -7.69 1.28 -1.21
CA ARG A 16 -8.10 1.82 -2.52
C ARG A 16 -9.02 3.04 -2.35
N GLY A 17 -8.72 4.10 -3.09
CA GLY A 17 -9.42 5.38 -3.01
C GLY A 17 -9.02 6.26 -1.83
N ARG A 18 -8.25 5.76 -0.85
CA ARG A 18 -7.74 6.54 0.29
C ARG A 18 -6.52 7.37 -0.13
N GLY A 19 -6.18 8.38 0.67
CA GLY A 19 -4.96 9.16 0.49
C GLY A 19 -3.71 8.37 0.90
N LEU A 20 -2.57 8.61 0.25
CA LEU A 20 -1.33 7.86 0.54
C LEU A 20 -0.85 8.02 1.99
N VAL A 21 -1.06 9.19 2.61
CA VAL A 21 -0.74 9.40 4.05
C VAL A 21 -1.47 8.39 4.95
N HIS A 22 -2.68 8.00 4.59
CA HIS A 22 -3.46 7.05 5.38
C HIS A 22 -2.81 5.66 5.40
N VAL A 23 -2.08 5.28 4.33
CA VAL A 23 -1.34 4.01 4.30
C VAL A 23 -0.25 4.02 5.37
N PHE A 24 0.59 5.06 5.36
CA PHE A 24 1.72 5.18 6.28
C PHE A 24 1.30 5.36 7.75
N SER A 25 0.11 5.93 8.00
CA SER A 25 -0.41 6.06 9.36
C SER A 25 -1.08 4.78 9.88
N THR A 26 -1.43 3.84 8.99
CA THR A 26 -2.20 2.63 9.35
C THR A 26 -1.31 1.40 9.46
N LEU A 27 -0.31 1.27 8.58
CA LEU A 27 0.62 0.15 8.63
C LEU A 27 1.64 0.35 9.76
N ASP A 28 2.12 -0.76 10.32
CA ASP A 28 3.25 -0.74 11.24
C ASP A 28 4.47 -0.12 10.56
N TYR A 29 5.22 0.74 11.26
CA TYR A 29 6.35 1.49 10.70
C TYR A 29 7.50 0.60 10.17
N ARG A 30 7.56 -0.67 10.59
CA ARG A 30 8.54 -1.65 10.09
C ARG A 30 8.10 -2.30 8.78
N THR A 31 6.83 -2.14 8.40
CA THR A 31 6.32 -2.65 7.12
C THR A 31 7.02 -1.93 5.98
N ARG A 32 7.73 -2.67 5.12
CA ARG A 32 8.28 -2.10 3.90
C ARG A 32 7.13 -1.74 2.97
N VAL A 33 7.06 -0.47 2.58
CA VAL A 33 6.03 0.04 1.65
C VAL A 33 6.71 0.57 0.40
N ASP A 34 6.45 -0.08 -0.73
CA ASP A 34 6.94 0.31 -2.05
C ASP A 34 5.85 1.09 -2.79
N VAL A 35 6.06 2.38 -3.02
CA VAL A 35 5.07 3.26 -3.63
C VAL A 35 5.51 3.66 -5.03
N HIS A 36 4.61 3.53 -6.01
CA HIS A 36 4.87 3.93 -7.39
C HIS A 36 3.68 4.61 -8.04
N ASP A 37 3.96 5.52 -8.97
CA ASP A 37 2.94 6.18 -9.78
C ASP A 37 2.43 5.24 -10.88
N VAL A 38 1.12 4.99 -10.89
CA VAL A 38 0.46 4.13 -11.89
C VAL A 38 -0.24 4.91 -12.99
N SER A 39 -0.14 6.25 -13.00
CA SER A 39 -0.79 7.08 -14.03
C SER A 39 -0.23 6.90 -15.45
N GLY A 40 0.93 6.24 -15.61
CA GLY A 40 1.67 6.15 -16.87
C GLY A 40 2.68 7.29 -17.08
N TYR A 41 2.68 8.32 -16.22
CA TYR A 41 3.65 9.41 -16.28
C TYR A 41 4.98 9.09 -15.57
N HIS A 42 5.10 7.93 -14.92
CA HIS A 42 6.30 7.46 -14.22
C HIS A 42 6.91 8.48 -13.24
N ARG A 43 6.07 9.26 -12.56
CA ARG A 43 6.55 10.31 -11.66
C ARG A 43 7.11 9.72 -10.37
N THR A 44 8.14 10.36 -9.83
CA THR A 44 8.56 10.11 -8.45
C THR A 44 7.46 10.56 -7.48
N VAL A 45 7.12 9.70 -6.54
CA VAL A 45 6.08 9.97 -5.54
C VAL A 45 6.64 10.84 -4.42
N LEU A 46 6.55 12.15 -4.61
CA LEU A 46 6.92 13.16 -3.61
C LEU A 46 5.68 13.78 -2.98
N TRP A 47 5.77 14.17 -1.70
CA TRP A 47 4.68 14.80 -0.95
C TRP A 47 3.42 13.92 -0.87
N PRO A 48 3.39 12.89 0.01
CA PRO A 48 2.32 11.89 0.07
C PRO A 48 0.90 12.46 0.20
N LEU A 49 0.77 13.67 0.74
CA LEU A 49 -0.49 14.41 0.84
C LEU A 49 -1.17 14.67 -0.51
N ASN A 50 -0.44 14.65 -1.63
CA ASN A 50 -0.97 14.94 -2.97
C ASN A 50 -1.44 13.69 -3.74
N TRP A 51 -1.33 12.51 -3.14
CA TRP A 51 -1.55 11.23 -3.82
C TRP A 51 -2.71 10.46 -3.21
N LYS A 52 -3.37 9.66 -4.03
CA LYS A 52 -4.37 8.67 -3.63
C LYS A 52 -4.03 7.29 -4.18
N VAL A 53 -4.46 6.27 -3.47
CA VAL A 53 -4.21 4.87 -3.79
C VAL A 53 -5.20 4.38 -4.84
N CYS A 54 -4.67 3.75 -5.87
CA CYS A 54 -5.43 3.09 -6.94
C CYS A 54 -5.31 1.57 -6.89
N SER A 55 -4.16 1.05 -6.48
CA SER A 55 -3.92 -0.39 -6.36
C SER A 55 -3.09 -0.68 -5.11
N GLN A 56 -3.20 -1.92 -4.64
CA GLN A 56 -2.42 -2.44 -3.52
C GLN A 56 -2.07 -3.90 -3.76
N SER A 57 -0.92 -4.30 -3.26
CA SER A 57 -0.51 -5.69 -3.12
C SER A 57 0.18 -5.87 -1.76
N PRO A 58 -0.21 -6.84 -0.92
CA PRO A 58 -1.26 -7.82 -1.14
C PRO A 58 -2.67 -7.22 -1.26
N ALA A 59 -3.61 -8.01 -1.80
CA ALA A 59 -5.01 -7.63 -1.84
C ALA A 59 -5.59 -7.47 -0.42
N ALA A 60 -6.63 -6.64 -0.28
CA ALA A 60 -7.30 -6.44 1.00
C ALA A 60 -7.75 -7.78 1.61
N GLY A 61 -7.59 -7.92 2.93
CA GLY A 61 -7.89 -9.13 3.68
C GLY A 61 -6.80 -10.21 3.63
N ARG A 62 -5.80 -10.12 2.74
CA ARG A 62 -4.67 -11.07 2.74
C ARG A 62 -3.76 -10.83 3.94
N GLN A 63 -3.25 -11.91 4.54
CA GLN A 63 -2.35 -11.82 5.69
C GLN A 63 -1.02 -11.14 5.32
N LEU A 64 -0.58 -10.24 6.20
CA LEU A 64 0.74 -9.62 6.13
C LEU A 64 1.75 -10.50 6.87
N ASN A 65 2.58 -11.24 6.14
CA ASN A 65 3.57 -12.18 6.68
C ASN A 65 5.00 -11.64 6.59
N GLY A 66 5.16 -10.32 6.70
CA GLY A 66 6.45 -9.63 6.62
C GLY A 66 6.92 -9.32 5.19
N GLN A 67 6.18 -9.70 4.15
CA GLN A 67 6.46 -9.24 2.79
C GLN A 67 6.27 -7.72 2.64
N ALA A 68 6.89 -7.14 1.61
CA ALA A 68 6.68 -5.76 1.25
C ALA A 68 5.22 -5.53 0.77
N VAL A 69 4.70 -4.34 1.09
CA VAL A 69 3.41 -3.85 0.61
C VAL A 69 3.67 -2.91 -0.56
N THR A 70 3.16 -3.25 -1.73
CA THR A 70 3.23 -2.40 -2.92
C THR A 70 1.96 -1.57 -3.04
N ILE A 71 2.10 -0.26 -3.22
CA ILE A 71 0.99 0.69 -3.36
C ILE A 71 1.15 1.46 -4.67
N GLY A 72 0.17 1.30 -5.56
CA GLY A 72 0.07 2.11 -6.78
C GLY A 72 -0.76 3.36 -6.54
N VAL A 73 -0.23 4.53 -6.88
CA VAL A 73 -0.87 5.82 -6.63
C VAL A 73 -1.01 6.68 -7.88
N VAL A 74 -1.94 7.63 -7.82
CA VAL A 74 -2.09 8.74 -8.77
C VAL A 74 -2.27 10.05 -8.01
N LYS A 75 -2.18 11.21 -8.67
CA LYS A 75 -2.52 12.47 -8.00
C LYS A 75 -4.00 12.46 -7.59
N LYS A 76 -4.33 13.12 -6.49
CA LYS A 76 -5.71 13.13 -5.96
C LYS A 76 -6.78 13.53 -7.00
N SER A 77 -6.45 14.46 -7.90
CA SER A 77 -7.32 14.94 -8.99
C SER A 77 -7.44 13.98 -10.18
N GLU A 78 -6.59 12.96 -10.29
CA GLU A 78 -6.55 12.04 -11.44
C GLU A 78 -7.47 10.84 -11.24
N ARG A 79 -7.79 10.13 -12.32
CA ARG A 79 -8.55 8.87 -12.25
C ARG A 79 -7.58 7.69 -12.15
N CYS A 80 -8.00 6.63 -11.46
CA CYS A 80 -7.23 5.39 -11.42
C CYS A 80 -7.30 4.69 -12.79
N PRO A 81 -6.17 4.18 -13.30
CA PRO A 81 -6.15 3.41 -14.55
C PRO A 81 -6.87 2.07 -14.36
N GLY A 82 -7.48 1.55 -15.43
CA GLY A 82 -8.16 0.25 -15.43
C GLY A 82 -9.41 0.19 -14.55
N LYS A 83 -10.00 1.34 -14.24
CA LYS A 83 -11.30 1.43 -13.57
C LYS A 83 -12.44 1.36 -14.58
#